data_AF-A0A6A4VK40-F1
#
_entry.id   AF-A0A6A4VK40-F1
#
_cell.length_a   1.000
_cell.length_b   1.000
_cell.length_c   1.000
_cell.angle_alpha   90.00
_cell.angle_beta   90.00
_cell.angle_gamma   90.00
#
_symmetry.space_group_name_H-M   'P 1'
#
loop_
_entity.id
_entity.type
_entity.pdbx_description
1 polymer ?
#
loop_
_entity_poly.entity_id
_entity_poly.type
_entity_poly.pdbx_seq_one_letter_code
_entity_poly.pdbx_strand_id
1 'polypeptide(L)'
;MEMVNATDARYRLTECLLAGERRYLASVRSLEHVYGTPLRKLSSISAEEHRQLFTGIQPVCSVSAMLISKLESTLDTWDSETTRVGGLFSKQLIHQYEEYLKFHQTARRLYRQKQATDEEFVEFCRLRRGAAKHTLDALLLLPIPSDGDILTPQLMLSNMLWPAI
;
A
#
# COMPACT_ATOMS: atom_id res chain seq x y z
N MET A 1 21.78 -16.01 21.69
CA MET A 1 20.31 -15.88 21.58
C MET A 1 19.88 -15.43 20.18
N GLU A 2 20.74 -14.77 19.39
CA GLU A 2 20.43 -14.31 18.01
C GLU A 2 20.20 -15.43 16.97
N MET A 3 20.79 -16.62 17.12
CA MET A 3 20.65 -17.70 16.13
C MET A 3 19.28 -18.42 16.14
N VAL A 4 18.48 -18.28 17.21
CA VAL A 4 17.18 -18.98 17.31
C VAL A 4 16.11 -18.26 16.50
N ASN A 5 16.11 -16.93 16.54
CA ASN A 5 15.08 -16.09 15.89
C ASN A 5 15.09 -16.20 14.36
N ALA A 6 16.27 -16.35 13.73
CA ALA A 6 16.38 -16.49 12.26
C ALA A 6 15.79 -17.81 11.71
N THR A 7 15.70 -18.84 12.56
CA THR A 7 15.10 -20.14 12.20
C THR A 7 13.58 -20.11 12.31
N ASP A 8 13.02 -19.19 13.09
CA ASP A 8 11.58 -19.04 13.28
C ASP A 8 10.93 -18.54 11.98
N ALA A 9 10.11 -19.39 11.36
CA ALA A 9 9.40 -19.04 10.15
C ALA A 9 8.51 -17.79 10.33
N ARG A 10 7.93 -17.58 11.52
CA ARG A 10 7.07 -16.41 11.79
C ARG A 10 7.87 -15.11 11.84
N TYR A 11 9.10 -15.16 12.39
CA TYR A 11 10.00 -14.02 12.37
C TYR A 11 10.29 -13.60 10.92
N ARG A 12 10.71 -14.56 10.08
CA ARG A 12 11.01 -14.31 8.66
C ARG A 12 9.82 -13.77 7.89
N LEU A 13 8.62 -14.34 8.11
CA LEU A 13 7.40 -13.85 7.46
C LEU A 13 7.06 -12.42 7.91
N THR A 14 7.28 -12.09 9.19
CA THR A 14 7.06 -10.74 9.73
C THR A 14 8.08 -9.75 9.18
N GLU A 15 9.33 -10.15 9.01
CA GLU A 15 10.39 -9.37 8.37
C GLU A 15 10.09 -9.12 6.87
N CYS A 16 9.65 -10.16 6.14
CA CYS A 16 9.18 -10.01 4.76
C CYS A 16 7.99 -9.04 4.66
N LEU A 17 7.03 -9.15 5.59
CA LEU A 17 5.88 -8.23 5.66
C LEU A 17 6.35 -6.79 5.89
N LEU A 18 7.26 -6.56 6.83
CA LEU A 18 7.83 -5.23 7.10
C LEU A 18 8.53 -4.66 5.87
N ALA A 19 9.35 -5.47 5.19
CA ALA A 19 10.04 -5.06 3.97
C ALA A 19 9.05 -4.71 2.85
N GLY A 20 7.99 -5.50 2.69
CA GLY A 20 6.89 -5.23 1.74
C GLY A 20 6.17 -3.93 2.06
N GLU A 21 5.83 -3.70 3.32
CA GLU A 21 5.10 -2.50 3.75
C GLU A 21 5.95 -1.23 3.58
N ARG A 22 7.26 -1.29 3.88
CA ARG A 22 8.19 -0.18 3.63
C ARG A 22 8.29 0.15 2.14
N ARG A 23 8.40 -0.87 1.29
CA ARG A 23 8.44 -0.70 -0.18
C ARG A 23 7.14 -0.06 -0.68
N TYR A 24 6.00 -0.54 -0.17
CA TYR A 24 4.70 0.01 -0.50
C TYR A 24 4.57 1.48 -0.07
N LEU A 25 4.91 1.80 1.17
CA LEU A 25 4.85 3.18 1.67
C LEU A 25 5.73 4.12 0.83
N ALA A 26 6.93 3.68 0.45
CA ALA A 26 7.80 4.44 -0.43
C ALA A 26 7.17 4.68 -1.81
N SER A 27 6.59 3.63 -2.42
CA SER A 27 5.90 3.71 -3.70
C SER A 27 4.70 4.67 -3.65
N VAL A 28 3.86 4.57 -2.62
CA VAL A 28 2.68 5.44 -2.47
C VAL A 28 3.08 6.89 -2.21
N ARG A 29 4.11 7.15 -1.40
CA ARG A 29 4.64 8.51 -1.21
C ARG A 29 5.18 9.11 -2.50
N SER A 30 5.83 8.28 -3.34
CA SER A 30 6.35 8.75 -4.62
C SER A 30 5.22 9.16 -5.59
N LEU A 31 4.01 8.60 -5.45
CA LEU A 31 2.88 8.86 -6.33
C LEU A 31 2.42 10.32 -6.31
N GLU A 32 2.41 10.97 -5.14
CA GLU A 32 2.08 12.39 -5.03
C GLU A 32 3.11 13.28 -5.75
N HIS A 33 4.39 12.92 -5.68
CA HIS A 33 5.45 13.69 -6.32
C HIS A 33 5.50 13.48 -7.84
N VAL A 34 5.38 12.22 -8.28
CA VAL A 34 5.47 11.81 -9.69
C VAL A 34 4.22 12.20 -10.48
N TYR A 35 3.04 12.00 -9.89
CA TYR A 35 1.76 12.18 -10.57
C TYR A 35 0.95 13.32 -9.97
N GLY A 36 0.88 13.44 -8.65
CA GLY A 36 0.02 14.44 -7.99
C GLY A 36 0.41 15.88 -8.34
N THR A 37 1.67 16.25 -8.13
CA THR A 37 2.15 17.62 -8.38
C THR A 37 2.04 18.01 -9.85
N PRO A 38 2.43 17.18 -10.83
CA PRO A 38 2.36 17.59 -12.23
C PRO A 38 0.95 17.47 -12.82
N LEU A 39 0.09 16.54 -12.37
CA LEU A 39 -1.33 16.50 -12.78
C LEU A 39 -2.08 17.75 -12.34
N ARG A 40 -1.75 18.33 -11.18
CA ARG A 40 -2.35 19.59 -10.72
C ARG A 40 -2.02 20.78 -11.61
N LYS A 41 -0.92 20.70 -12.38
CA LYS A 41 -0.49 21.75 -13.33
C LYS A 41 -1.10 21.56 -14.72
N LEU A 42 -1.72 20.41 -14.99
CA LEU A 42 -2.41 20.16 -16.25
C LEU A 42 -3.87 20.61 -16.16
N SER A 43 -4.38 21.20 -17.24
CA SER A 43 -5.78 21.62 -17.36
C SER A 43 -6.77 20.45 -17.53
N SER A 44 -6.27 19.24 -17.79
CA SER A 44 -7.07 18.04 -18.07
C SER A 44 -7.78 17.45 -16.84
N ILE A 45 -7.41 17.89 -15.63
CA ILE A 45 -8.03 17.47 -14.37
C ILE A 45 -8.47 18.67 -13.55
N SER A 46 -9.73 18.65 -13.13
CA SER A 46 -10.27 19.64 -12.19
C SER A 46 -9.67 19.45 -10.79
N ALA A 47 -9.72 20.49 -9.96
CA ALA A 47 -9.27 20.41 -8.57
C ALA A 47 -10.03 19.35 -7.76
N GLU A 48 -11.29 19.07 -8.12
CA GLU A 48 -12.10 18.03 -7.48
C GLU A 48 -11.66 16.62 -7.88
N GLU A 49 -11.41 16.39 -9.17
CA GLU A 49 -10.89 15.11 -9.67
C GLU A 49 -9.48 14.82 -9.12
N HIS A 50 -8.65 15.86 -9.00
CA HIS A 50 -7.35 15.76 -8.34
C HIS A 50 -7.51 15.33 -6.87
N ARG A 51 -8.41 15.99 -6.13
CA ARG A 51 -8.73 15.56 -4.76
C ARG A 51 -9.20 14.11 -4.73
N GLN A 52 -10.09 13.70 -5.61
CA GLN A 52 -10.61 12.32 -5.63
C GLN A 52 -9.53 11.27 -5.93
N LEU A 53 -8.48 11.61 -6.70
CA LEU A 53 -7.36 10.70 -6.94
C LEU A 53 -6.34 10.65 -5.80
N PHE A 54 -6.08 11.79 -5.13
CA PHE A 54 -4.93 11.91 -4.21
C PHE A 54 -5.32 12.02 -2.72
N THR A 55 -6.57 12.29 -2.36
CA THR A 55 -6.98 12.55 -0.95
C THR A 55 -6.73 11.37 -0.01
N GLY A 56 -6.88 10.13 -0.48
CA GLY A 56 -6.68 8.93 0.34
C GLY A 56 -5.23 8.47 0.47
N ILE A 57 -4.27 9.15 -0.17
CA ILE A 57 -2.84 8.83 -0.08
C ILE A 57 -2.30 9.11 1.32
N GLN A 58 -2.66 10.25 1.90
CA GLN A 58 -2.14 10.64 3.22
C GLN A 58 -2.67 9.74 4.35
N PRO A 59 -3.97 9.38 4.38
CA PRO A 59 -4.48 8.36 5.29
C PRO A 59 -3.73 7.03 5.17
N VAL A 60 -3.53 6.49 3.96
CA VAL A 60 -2.82 5.21 3.82
C VAL A 60 -1.37 5.30 4.23
N CYS A 61 -0.68 6.41 3.92
CA CYS A 61 0.69 6.60 4.38
C CYS A 61 0.78 6.57 5.91
N SER A 62 -0.23 7.12 6.58
CA SER A 62 -0.31 7.14 8.05
C SER A 62 -0.56 5.73 8.60
N VAL A 63 -1.49 4.98 8.01
CA VAL A 63 -1.83 3.61 8.41
C VAL A 63 -0.64 2.66 8.17
N SER A 64 -0.03 2.72 6.99
CA SER A 64 1.16 1.93 6.65
C SER A 64 2.35 2.26 7.55
N ALA A 65 2.60 3.55 7.86
CA ALA A 65 3.67 3.94 8.78
C ALA A 65 3.42 3.41 10.21
N MET A 66 2.16 3.39 10.66
CA MET A 66 1.78 2.81 11.94
C MET A 66 2.02 1.30 11.98
N LEU A 67 1.65 0.59 10.91
CA LEU A 67 1.91 -0.85 10.79
C LEU A 67 3.42 -1.15 10.78
N ILE A 68 4.21 -0.39 10.01
CA ILE A 68 5.67 -0.48 10.00
C ILE A 68 6.24 -0.32 11.40
N SER A 69 5.84 0.73 12.13
CA SER A 69 6.34 0.99 13.49
C SER A 69 6.01 -0.16 14.46
N LYS A 70 4.81 -0.75 14.33
CA LYS A 70 4.39 -1.90 15.14
C LYS A 70 5.18 -3.16 14.80
N LEU A 71 5.44 -3.41 13.50
CA LEU A 71 6.21 -4.55 13.04
C LEU A 71 7.67 -4.44 13.49
N GLU A 72 8.29 -3.27 13.35
CA GLU A 72 9.65 -2.97 13.83
C GLU A 72 9.77 -3.25 15.33
N SER A 73 8.87 -2.67 16.13
CA SER A 73 8.88 -2.92 17.58
C SER A 73 8.69 -4.39 17.94
N THR A 74 7.91 -5.14 17.16
CA THR A 74 7.66 -6.57 17.41
C THR A 74 8.87 -7.43 17.06
N LEU A 75 9.60 -7.07 16.01
CA LEU A 75 10.83 -7.75 15.60
C LEU A 75 11.98 -7.44 16.58
N ASP A 76 12.08 -6.21 17.07
CA ASP A 76 13.09 -5.81 18.07
C ASP A 76 12.96 -6.58 19.39
N THR A 77 11.72 -6.83 19.83
CA THR A 77 11.45 -7.58 21.05
C THR A 77 11.02 -9.02 20.76
N TRP A 78 11.48 -9.61 19.65
CA TRP A 78 10.98 -10.90 19.22
C TRP A 78 11.41 -12.05 20.14
N ASP A 79 10.42 -12.82 20.55
CA ASP A 79 10.56 -14.04 21.33
C ASP A 79 9.80 -15.18 20.61
N SER A 80 10.53 -16.24 20.25
CA SER A 80 9.99 -17.37 19.51
C SER A 80 8.95 -18.19 20.27
N GLU A 81 8.77 -18.02 21.58
CA GLU A 81 7.77 -18.76 22.34
C GLU A 81 6.50 -17.93 22.57
N THR A 82 6.66 -16.62 22.75
CA THR A 82 5.59 -15.75 23.25
C THR A 82 5.10 -14.71 22.23
N THR A 83 5.90 -14.33 21.23
CA THR A 83 5.51 -13.29 20.29
C THR A 83 4.33 -13.73 19.41
N ARG A 84 3.29 -12.88 19.38
CA ARG A 84 2.07 -13.09 18.58
C ARG A 84 1.87 -11.94 17.61
N VAL A 85 2.10 -12.23 16.33
CA VAL A 85 1.92 -11.27 15.22
C VAL A 85 0.45 -10.90 15.02
N GLY A 86 -0.49 -11.81 15.34
CA GLY A 86 -1.92 -11.57 15.15
C GLY A 86 -2.46 -10.34 15.90
N GLY A 87 -1.85 -9.98 17.04
CA GLY A 87 -2.24 -8.80 17.83
C GLY A 87 -1.92 -7.46 17.16
N LEU A 88 -1.06 -7.45 16.14
CA LEU A 88 -0.71 -6.23 15.41
C LEU A 88 -1.87 -5.72 14.55
N PHE A 89 -2.74 -6.63 14.11
CA PHE A 89 -3.91 -6.37 13.27
C PHE A 89 -5.15 -6.10 14.11
N SER A 90 -5.11 -5.04 14.91
CA SER A 90 -6.27 -4.58 15.68
C SER A 90 -7.46 -4.26 14.75
N LYS A 91 -8.70 -4.42 15.24
CA LYS A 91 -9.92 -4.06 14.50
C LYS A 91 -9.89 -2.62 13.96
N GLN A 92 -9.28 -1.70 14.71
CA GLN A 92 -9.09 -0.31 14.28
C GLN A 92 -8.19 -0.20 13.05
N LEU A 93 -7.06 -0.91 13.03
CA LEU A 93 -6.15 -0.95 11.88
C LEU A 93 -6.86 -1.55 10.66
N ILE A 94 -7.60 -2.64 10.86
CA ILE A 94 -8.38 -3.30 9.80
C ILE A 94 -9.39 -2.32 9.21
N HIS A 95 -10.17 -1.64 10.06
CA HIS A 95 -11.15 -0.64 9.61
C HIS A 95 -10.51 0.48 8.79
N GLN A 96 -9.34 0.98 9.22
CA GLN A 96 -8.64 2.03 8.48
C GLN A 96 -8.14 1.55 7.10
N TYR A 97 -7.68 0.30 6.99
CA TYR A 97 -7.36 -0.30 5.69
C TYR A 97 -8.62 -0.49 4.83
N GLU A 98 -9.75 -0.90 5.40
CA GLU A 98 -11.02 -1.04 4.68
C GLU A 98 -11.53 0.30 4.14
N GLU A 99 -11.45 1.37 4.93
CA GLU A 99 -11.77 2.72 4.48
C GLU A 99 -10.87 3.18 3.34
N TYR A 100 -9.57 2.86 3.43
CA TYR A 100 -8.64 3.09 2.34
C TYR A 100 -9.01 2.31 1.07
N LEU A 101 -9.37 1.03 1.19
CA LEU A 101 -9.79 0.22 0.04
C LEU A 101 -11.01 0.81 -0.68
N LYS A 102 -11.99 1.34 0.06
CA LYS A 102 -13.17 2.01 -0.50
C LYS A 102 -12.78 3.29 -1.26
N PHE A 103 -11.87 4.09 -0.69
CA PHE A 103 -11.32 5.25 -1.40
C PHE A 103 -10.60 4.82 -2.69
N HIS A 104 -9.76 3.79 -2.60
CA HIS A 104 -8.98 3.29 -3.73
C HIS A 104 -9.86 2.85 -4.91
N GLN A 105 -10.96 2.14 -4.63
CA GLN A 105 -11.93 1.77 -5.66
C GLN A 105 -12.51 3.00 -6.39
N THR A 106 -12.77 4.07 -5.64
CA THR A 106 -13.30 5.33 -6.18
C THR A 106 -12.26 6.02 -7.06
N ALA A 107 -11.03 6.17 -6.57
CA ALA A 107 -9.91 6.75 -7.32
C ALA A 107 -9.62 5.94 -8.60
N ARG A 108 -9.68 4.61 -8.53
CA ARG A 108 -9.47 3.72 -9.67
C ARG A 108 -10.56 3.86 -10.74
N ARG A 109 -11.82 3.99 -10.33
CA ARG A 109 -12.92 4.22 -11.26
C ARG A 109 -12.71 5.52 -12.03
N LEU A 110 -12.34 6.59 -11.33
CA LEU A 110 -12.04 7.88 -11.95
C LEU A 110 -10.81 7.79 -12.88
N TYR A 111 -9.75 7.09 -12.45
CA TYR A 111 -8.56 6.86 -13.28
C TYR A 111 -8.90 6.15 -14.60
N ARG A 112 -9.67 5.05 -14.53
CA ARG A 112 -10.09 4.30 -15.71
C ARG A 112 -11.00 5.11 -16.63
N GLN A 113 -11.90 5.90 -16.05
CA GLN A 113 -12.75 6.80 -16.81
C GLN A 113 -11.89 7.81 -17.58
N LYS A 114 -10.95 8.48 -16.91
CA LYS A 114 -10.02 9.43 -17.54
C LYS A 114 -9.15 8.77 -18.61
N GLN A 115 -8.66 7.55 -18.37
CA GLN A 115 -7.94 6.80 -19.41
C GLN A 115 -8.77 6.54 -20.67
N ALA A 116 -10.10 6.40 -20.55
CA ALA A 116 -10.97 6.15 -21.68
C ALA A 116 -11.44 7.44 -22.38
N THR A 117 -11.49 8.57 -21.67
CA THR A 117 -12.11 9.80 -22.18
C THR A 117 -11.12 10.93 -22.48
N ASP A 118 -9.89 10.86 -21.99
CA ASP A 118 -8.94 11.98 -21.99
C ASP A 118 -7.57 11.53 -22.51
N GLU A 119 -7.32 11.78 -23.80
CA GLU A 119 -6.07 11.42 -24.48
C GLU A 119 -4.85 12.17 -23.93
N GLU A 120 -5.03 13.43 -23.49
CA GLU A 120 -3.95 14.24 -22.90
C GLU A 120 -3.50 13.64 -21.56
N PHE A 121 -4.47 13.21 -20.74
CA PHE A 121 -4.21 12.49 -19.50
C PHE A 121 -3.48 11.16 -19.73
N VAL A 122 -3.89 10.41 -20.76
CA VAL A 122 -3.24 9.13 -21.12
C VAL A 122 -1.80 9.35 -21.53
N GLU A 123 -1.54 10.33 -22.39
CA GLU A 123 -0.18 10.63 -22.88
C GLU A 123 0.71 11.12 -21.74
N PHE A 124 0.20 11.96 -20.85
CA PHE A 124 0.91 12.36 -19.64
C PHE A 124 1.28 11.15 -18.77
N CYS A 125 0.33 10.24 -18.53
CA CYS A 125 0.59 9.03 -17.75
C CYS A 125 1.66 8.14 -18.41
N ARG A 126 1.67 8.07 -19.75
CA ARG A 126 2.68 7.34 -20.54
C ARG A 126 4.07 7.95 -20.37
N LEU A 127 4.19 9.27 -20.51
CA LEU A 127 5.46 10.01 -20.37
C LEU A 127 6.05 9.85 -18.96
N ARG A 128 5.22 9.88 -17.92
CA ARG A 128 5.68 9.77 -16.53
C ARG A 128 6.01 8.35 -16.09
N ARG A 129 5.43 7.33 -16.73
CA ARG A 129 5.76 5.91 -16.49
C ARG A 129 7.27 5.64 -16.68
N GLY A 130 7.89 6.30 -17.67
CA GLY A 130 9.33 6.17 -17.94
C GLY A 130 10.23 6.65 -16.79
N ALA A 131 9.75 7.59 -15.97
CA ALA A 131 10.48 8.11 -14.81
C ALA A 131 10.21 7.35 -13.51
N ALA A 132 9.04 6.74 -13.38
CA ALA A 132 8.56 6.14 -12.13
C ALA A 132 8.71 4.60 -12.08
N LYS A 133 9.00 3.95 -13.21
CA LYS A 133 9.01 2.47 -13.41
C LYS A 133 7.67 1.76 -13.14
N HIS A 134 6.73 2.40 -12.45
CA HIS A 134 5.40 1.89 -12.12
C HIS A 134 4.31 2.77 -12.75
N THR A 135 3.16 2.17 -13.07
CA THR A 135 2.00 2.89 -13.60
C THR A 135 1.20 3.51 -12.46
N LEU A 136 0.43 4.57 -12.72
CA LEU A 136 -0.48 5.13 -11.72
C LEU A 136 -1.49 4.06 -11.24
N ASP A 137 -1.97 3.17 -12.12
CA ASP A 137 -2.78 2.01 -11.74
C ASP A 137 -2.00 1.05 -10.82
N ALA A 138 -0.75 0.73 -11.10
CA ALA A 138 0.09 -0.18 -10.31
C ALA A 138 0.47 0.36 -8.92
N LEU A 139 0.52 1.69 -8.78
CA LEU A 139 0.80 2.37 -7.51
C LEU A 139 -0.47 2.63 -6.70
N LEU A 140 -1.60 2.81 -7.38
CA LEU A 140 -2.92 2.82 -6.75
C LEU A 140 -3.23 1.40 -6.27
N LEU A 141 -3.00 0.39 -7.10
CA LEU A 141 -3.02 -1.00 -6.67
C LEU A 141 -2.11 -1.09 -5.44
N LEU A 142 -2.77 -1.40 -4.32
CA LEU A 142 -2.21 -1.80 -3.03
C LEU A 142 -0.93 -2.63 -3.16
N PRO A 143 -0.14 -2.91 -2.12
CA PRO A 143 1.05 -3.77 -2.27
C PRO A 143 0.68 -5.04 -3.04
N ILE A 144 1.02 -5.10 -4.32
CA ILE A 144 0.83 -6.27 -5.17
C ILE A 144 2.22 -6.89 -5.26
N PRO A 145 2.33 -8.21 -5.13
CA PRO A 145 3.61 -8.89 -5.26
C PRO A 145 4.13 -8.57 -6.65
N SER A 146 5.25 -7.87 -6.70
CA SER A 146 6.13 -7.97 -7.86
C SER A 146 6.79 -9.33 -7.68
N ASP A 147 6.37 -10.29 -8.48
CA ASP A 147 6.87 -11.67 -8.54
C ASP A 147 6.44 -12.58 -7.37
N GLY A 148 5.48 -13.47 -7.64
CA GLY A 148 5.39 -14.84 -7.10
C GLY A 148 5.21 -15.08 -5.60
N ASP A 149 5.51 -14.11 -4.74
CA ASP A 149 5.52 -14.30 -3.29
C ASP A 149 4.22 -13.78 -2.69
N ILE A 150 3.43 -14.75 -2.24
CA ILE A 150 2.25 -14.58 -1.41
C ILE A 150 2.68 -13.78 -0.18
N LEU A 151 1.95 -12.69 0.10
CA LEU A 151 1.70 -12.02 1.39
C LEU A 151 1.61 -10.51 1.18
N THR A 152 0.52 -10.08 0.55
CA THR A 152 0.11 -8.68 0.66
C THR A 152 -0.68 -8.52 1.97
N PRO A 153 -0.67 -7.34 2.62
CA PRO A 153 -1.60 -7.01 3.68
C PRO A 153 -3.06 -7.34 3.35
N GLN A 154 -3.49 -7.27 2.09
CA GLN A 154 -4.85 -7.68 1.70
C GLN A 154 -5.05 -9.20 1.66
N LEU A 155 -4.06 -9.96 1.16
CA LEU A 155 -4.08 -11.42 1.22
C LEU A 155 -3.95 -11.90 2.66
N MET A 156 -3.20 -11.19 3.51
CA MET A 156 -3.17 -11.42 4.95
C MET A 156 -4.50 -11.05 5.60
N LEU A 157 -5.15 -9.93 5.26
CA LEU A 157 -6.47 -9.60 5.78
C LEU A 157 -7.54 -10.59 5.32
N SER A 158 -7.51 -10.99 4.04
CA SER A 158 -8.42 -11.99 3.46
C SER A 158 -8.17 -13.40 4.00
N ASN A 159 -6.92 -13.80 4.27
CA ASN A 159 -6.58 -15.11 4.82
C ASN A 159 -6.58 -15.15 6.35
N MET A 160 -6.39 -14.03 7.06
CA MET A 160 -6.57 -13.95 8.52
C MET A 160 -8.05 -13.86 8.92
N LEU A 161 -8.93 -13.41 8.01
CA LEU A 161 -10.38 -13.53 8.17
C LEU A 161 -10.90 -14.98 7.94
N TRP A 162 -10.04 -15.92 7.56
CA TRP A 162 -10.39 -17.33 7.31
C TRP A 162 -9.27 -18.26 7.82
N PRO A 163 -9.23 -18.57 9.14
CA PRO A 163 -10.29 -19.34 9.77
C PRO A 163 -10.63 -18.85 11.19
N ALA A 164 -11.81 -18.24 11.31
CA ALA A 164 -12.63 -18.31 12.52
C ALA A 164 -13.93 -19.09 12.24
N ILE A 165 -13.80 -20.16 11.45
CA ILE A 165 -14.76 -21.28 11.32
C ILE A 165 -13.94 -22.56 11.42
#